data_AF-A0A8I3X177-F1
#
_entry.id   AF-A0A8I3X177-F1
#
_cell.length_a   1.000
_cell.length_b   1.000
_cell.length_c   1.000
_cell.angle_alpha   90.00
_cell.angle_beta   90.00
_cell.angle_gamma   90.00
#
_symmetry.space_group_name_H-M   'P 1'
#
loop_
_entity.id
_entity.type
_entity.pdbx_description
1 polymer ?
#
loop_
_entity_poly.entity_id
_entity_poly.type
_entity_poly.pdbx_seq_one_letter_code
_entity_poly.pdbx_strand_id
1 'polypeptide(L)'
;MTVFFKTLQNHWKKTVPGLCLLTWRDHWLYGKHCENLLRRAAGQEAQVFGNQHILPNAQVKKATVFFNPAACKGKARTLFEKKKNAALILYLSGMDVTIVKIDCDGQAKKLLELMENTDVIIAAGGDGTLQEVVTGVLGCIDEAAFSKIPVGFIPLGETSSLSHTLFAKSGNKVQHITDATLAIVKGQFHLMSCRSRQIFVFWASKNQSSPLFQQSYGVASDSLSLYLIHGIYREISP
;
A
#
# COMPACT_ATOMS: atom_id res chain seq x y z
N MET A 1 -41.12 32.84 -10.21
CA MET A 1 -40.79 31.87 -9.13
C MET A 1 -41.96 30.97 -8.73
N THR A 2 -43.22 31.44 -8.74
CA THR A 2 -44.39 30.65 -8.31
C THR A 2 -44.80 29.50 -9.24
N VAL A 3 -44.55 29.62 -10.55
CA VAL A 3 -44.91 28.57 -11.54
C VAL A 3 -44.08 27.30 -11.34
N PHE A 4 -42.77 27.44 -11.08
CA PHE A 4 -41.86 26.31 -10.86
C PHE A 4 -42.23 25.50 -9.61
N PHE A 5 -42.55 26.19 -8.52
CA PHE A 5 -43.02 25.55 -7.28
C PHE A 5 -44.35 24.83 -7.45
N LYS A 6 -45.29 25.39 -8.22
CA LYS A 6 -46.57 24.72 -8.53
C LYS A 6 -46.38 23.46 -9.37
N THR A 7 -45.48 23.48 -10.35
CA THR A 7 -45.15 22.30 -11.16
C THR A 7 -44.50 21.19 -10.32
N LEU A 8 -43.63 21.53 -9.35
CA LEU A 8 -43.01 20.59 -8.42
C LEU A 8 -44.04 19.90 -7.50
N GLN A 9 -45.04 20.65 -7.01
CA GLN A 9 -46.14 20.10 -6.20
C GLN A 9 -47.04 19.17 -7.00
N ASN A 10 -47.40 19.53 -8.24
CA ASN A 10 -48.31 18.73 -9.07
C ASN A 10 -47.71 17.37 -9.52
N HIS A 11 -46.38 17.25 -9.57
CA HIS A 11 -45.70 16.02 -9.94
C HIS A 11 -44.77 15.49 -8.84
N TRP A 12 -45.18 15.59 -7.56
CA TRP A 12 -44.38 15.14 -6.42
C TRP A 12 -43.88 13.69 -6.55
N LYS A 13 -44.68 12.80 -7.17
CA LYS A 13 -44.30 11.39 -7.46
C LYS A 13 -43.12 11.24 -8.43
N LYS A 14 -42.82 12.25 -9.27
CA LYS A 14 -41.68 12.27 -10.20
C LYS A 14 -40.52 13.11 -9.66
N THR A 15 -40.84 14.19 -8.95
CA THR A 15 -39.86 15.11 -8.34
C THR A 15 -39.03 14.44 -7.25
N VAL A 16 -39.67 13.69 -6.34
CA VAL A 16 -38.97 13.09 -5.19
C VAL A 16 -37.92 12.05 -5.64
N PRO A 17 -38.23 11.09 -6.54
CA PRO A 17 -37.20 10.19 -7.08
C PRO A 17 -36.08 10.93 -7.82
N GLY A 18 -36.42 12.00 -8.57
CA GLY A 18 -35.43 12.82 -9.25
C GLY A 18 -34.45 13.49 -8.29
N LEU A 19 -34.96 14.05 -7.18
CA LEU A 19 -34.12 14.65 -6.16
C LEU A 19 -33.23 13.62 -5.46
N CYS A 20 -33.77 12.43 -5.13
CA CYS A 20 -32.98 11.34 -4.54
C CYS A 20 -31.86 10.87 -5.48
N LEU A 21 -32.12 10.78 -6.79
CA LEU A 21 -31.09 10.41 -7.76
C LEU A 21 -30.02 11.50 -7.89
N LEU A 22 -30.39 12.78 -7.82
CA LEU A 22 -29.44 13.88 -7.85
C LEU A 22 -28.56 13.88 -6.60
N THR A 23 -29.13 13.75 -5.40
CA THR A 23 -28.34 13.70 -4.15
C THR A 23 -27.41 12.50 -4.12
N TRP A 24 -27.86 11.33 -4.59
CA TRP A 24 -27.01 10.15 -4.70
C TRP A 24 -25.86 10.35 -5.71
N ARG A 25 -26.15 10.94 -6.87
CA ARG A 25 -25.14 11.24 -7.89
C ARG A 25 -24.11 12.25 -7.40
N ASP A 26 -24.55 13.31 -6.72
CA ASP A 26 -23.68 14.34 -6.18
C ASP A 26 -22.77 13.76 -5.09
N HIS A 27 -23.30 12.90 -4.21
CA HIS A 27 -22.50 12.18 -3.22
C HIS A 27 -21.44 11.26 -3.88
N TRP A 28 -21.81 10.52 -4.94
CA TRP A 28 -20.85 9.68 -5.68
C TRP A 28 -19.76 10.51 -6.36
N LEU A 29 -20.13 11.62 -7.02
CA LEU A 29 -19.20 12.55 -7.66
C LEU A 29 -18.25 13.19 -6.64
N TYR A 30 -18.77 13.58 -5.48
CA TYR A 30 -17.99 14.11 -4.38
C TYR A 30 -16.93 13.10 -3.92
N GLY A 31 -17.33 11.84 -3.71
CA GLY A 31 -16.38 10.76 -3.37
C GLY A 31 -15.26 10.60 -4.41
N LYS A 32 -15.61 10.63 -5.71
CA LYS A 32 -14.62 10.58 -6.81
C LYS A 32 -13.68 11.76 -6.82
N HIS A 33 -14.20 12.96 -6.56
CA HIS A 33 -13.40 14.17 -6.48
C HIS A 33 -12.40 14.08 -5.33
N CYS A 34 -12.85 13.69 -4.14
CA CYS A 34 -12.00 13.49 -2.97
C CYS A 34 -10.91 12.44 -3.21
N GLU A 35 -11.23 11.30 -3.84
CA GLU A 35 -10.21 10.30 -4.23
C GLU A 35 -9.14 10.91 -5.17
N ASN A 36 -9.53 11.79 -6.10
CA ASN A 36 -8.60 12.43 -7.02
C ASN A 36 -7.73 13.48 -6.32
N LEU A 37 -8.27 14.20 -5.33
CA LEU A 37 -7.48 15.12 -4.51
C LEU A 37 -6.40 14.39 -3.72
N LEU A 38 -6.73 13.26 -3.11
CA LEU A 38 -5.75 12.41 -2.41
C LEU A 38 -4.62 11.94 -3.33
N ARG A 39 -4.96 11.48 -4.54
CA ARG A 39 -3.96 11.08 -5.55
C ARG A 39 -3.03 12.23 -5.94
N ARG A 40 -3.59 13.44 -6.11
CA ARG A 40 -2.81 14.64 -6.46
C ARG A 40 -1.88 15.04 -5.32
N ALA A 41 -2.38 15.07 -4.09
CA ALA A 41 -1.59 15.41 -2.91
C ALA A 41 -0.41 14.42 -2.74
N ALA A 42 -0.68 13.12 -2.80
CA ALA A 42 0.36 12.09 -2.69
C ALA A 42 1.36 12.13 -3.86
N GLY A 43 0.89 12.43 -5.07
CA GLY A 43 1.77 12.60 -6.25
C GLY A 43 2.67 13.82 -6.14
N GLN A 44 2.15 14.96 -5.67
CA GLN A 44 2.96 16.16 -5.40
C GLN A 44 4.02 15.89 -4.33
N GLU A 45 3.64 15.19 -3.26
CA GLU A 45 4.58 14.83 -2.22
C GLU A 45 5.68 13.90 -2.75
N ALA A 46 5.33 12.88 -3.53
CA ALA A 46 6.29 11.99 -4.18
C ALA A 46 7.22 12.74 -5.14
N GLN A 47 6.68 13.71 -5.89
CA GLN A 47 7.47 14.55 -6.81
C GLN A 47 8.50 15.40 -6.05
N VAL A 48 8.16 15.90 -4.85
CA VAL A 48 9.14 16.61 -4.00
C VAL A 48 10.30 15.69 -3.62
N PHE A 49 10.05 14.40 -3.39
CA PHE A 49 11.13 13.41 -3.19
C PHE A 49 11.94 13.16 -4.47
N GLY A 50 11.29 12.99 -5.62
CA GLY A 50 11.98 12.76 -6.89
C GLY A 50 12.80 13.93 -7.41
N ASN A 51 12.45 15.17 -7.03
CA ASN A 51 13.19 16.37 -7.39
C ASN A 51 14.42 16.63 -6.50
N GLN A 52 14.71 15.77 -5.53
CA GLN A 52 15.90 15.92 -4.69
C GLN A 52 17.16 15.64 -5.51
N HIS A 53 18.20 16.45 -5.29
CA HIS A 53 19.46 16.30 -5.99
C HIS A 53 20.19 15.03 -5.55
N ILE A 54 20.64 14.24 -6.52
CA ILE A 54 21.47 13.06 -6.32
C ILE A 54 22.91 13.43 -6.65
N LEU A 55 23.89 12.90 -5.90
CA LEU A 55 25.29 13.10 -6.25
C LEU A 55 25.59 12.47 -7.63
N PRO A 56 26.47 13.07 -8.44
CA PRO A 56 26.78 12.55 -9.79
C PRO A 56 27.26 11.10 -9.83
N ASN A 57 27.85 10.61 -8.74
CA ASN A 57 28.36 9.24 -8.60
C ASN A 57 27.41 8.29 -7.87
N ALA A 58 26.28 8.79 -7.35
CA ALA A 58 25.31 7.97 -6.64
C ALA A 58 24.33 7.32 -7.61
N GLN A 59 24.09 6.02 -7.44
CA GLN A 59 23.12 5.30 -8.26
C GLN A 59 21.68 5.56 -7.77
N VAL A 60 20.74 5.52 -8.70
CA VAL A 60 19.30 5.57 -8.39
C VAL A 60 18.90 4.29 -7.67
N LYS A 61 18.03 4.43 -6.66
CA LYS A 61 17.51 3.27 -5.92
C LYS A 61 16.65 2.43 -6.84
N LYS A 62 16.93 1.12 -6.89
CA LYS A 62 16.17 0.15 -7.68
C LYS A 62 15.10 -0.49 -6.81
N ALA A 63 13.84 -0.37 -7.24
CA ALA A 63 12.70 -0.94 -6.55
C ALA A 63 12.01 -1.97 -7.46
N THR A 64 11.84 -3.20 -6.94
CA THR A 64 11.08 -4.23 -7.65
C THR A 64 9.74 -4.44 -6.98
N VAL A 65 8.66 -4.29 -7.75
CA VAL A 65 7.29 -4.46 -7.30
C VAL A 65 6.72 -5.79 -7.79
N PHE A 66 6.47 -6.72 -6.89
CA PHE A 66 5.70 -7.93 -7.14
C PHE A 66 4.21 -7.63 -7.02
N PHE A 67 3.52 -7.62 -8.15
CA PHE A 67 2.13 -7.24 -8.25
C PHE A 67 1.26 -8.43 -8.67
N ASN A 68 0.27 -8.79 -7.84
CA ASN A 68 -0.73 -9.80 -8.18
C ASN A 68 -2.00 -9.14 -8.77
N PRO A 69 -2.25 -9.22 -10.09
CA PRO A 69 -3.43 -8.64 -10.70
C PRO A 69 -4.73 -9.37 -10.34
N ALA A 70 -4.68 -10.66 -10.00
CA ALA A 70 -5.82 -11.46 -9.59
C ALA A 70 -6.33 -11.13 -8.17
N ALA A 71 -5.51 -10.45 -7.37
CA ALA A 71 -5.89 -10.02 -6.02
C ALA A 71 -7.19 -9.18 -6.00
N CYS A 72 -7.92 -9.28 -4.89
CA CYS A 72 -9.20 -8.57 -4.69
C CYS A 72 -10.22 -8.84 -5.82
N LYS A 73 -10.36 -10.10 -6.24
CA LYS A 73 -11.28 -10.54 -7.32
C LYS A 73 -11.01 -9.78 -8.64
N GLY A 74 -9.74 -9.56 -8.98
CA GLY A 74 -9.31 -8.83 -10.19
C GLY A 74 -9.41 -7.30 -10.10
N LYS A 75 -9.89 -6.73 -8.98
CA LYS A 75 -9.96 -5.26 -8.80
C LYS A 75 -8.58 -4.63 -8.60
N ALA A 76 -7.57 -5.40 -8.16
CA ALA A 76 -6.21 -4.92 -7.93
C ALA A 76 -5.59 -4.29 -9.19
N ARG A 77 -5.81 -4.91 -10.36
CA ARG A 77 -5.39 -4.37 -11.67
C ARG A 77 -5.93 -2.96 -11.92
N THR A 78 -7.20 -2.72 -11.56
CA THR A 78 -7.80 -1.40 -11.74
C THR A 78 -7.26 -0.38 -10.74
N LEU A 79 -6.96 -0.79 -9.50
CA LEU A 79 -6.42 0.11 -8.47
C LEU A 79 -4.97 0.51 -8.74
N PHE A 80 -4.14 -0.44 -9.17
CA PHE A 80 -2.73 -0.24 -9.39
C PHE A 80 -2.44 0.37 -10.78
N GLU A 81 -2.94 -0.24 -11.86
CA GLU A 81 -2.65 0.20 -13.24
C GLU A 81 -3.60 1.32 -13.71
N LYS A 82 -4.92 1.09 -13.65
CA LYS A 82 -5.90 2.01 -14.28
C LYS A 82 -6.07 3.31 -13.49
N LYS A 83 -6.15 3.21 -12.17
CA LYS A 83 -6.28 4.37 -11.28
C LYS A 83 -4.94 4.95 -10.84
N LYS A 84 -3.83 4.28 -11.17
CA LYS A 84 -2.45 4.71 -10.88
C LYS A 84 -2.25 5.14 -9.43
N ASN A 85 -2.91 4.49 -8.47
CA ASN A 85 -2.90 4.95 -7.07
C ASN A 85 -1.49 4.84 -6.45
N ALA A 86 -0.78 3.76 -6.74
CA ALA A 86 0.54 3.47 -6.17
C ALA A 86 1.66 3.61 -7.22
N ALA A 87 1.45 3.08 -8.42
CA ALA A 87 2.46 3.13 -9.49
C ALA A 87 2.93 4.55 -9.79
N LEU A 88 2.03 5.54 -9.81
CA LEU A 88 2.39 6.95 -10.04
C LEU A 88 3.34 7.48 -8.96
N ILE A 89 3.06 7.19 -7.68
CA ILE A 89 3.86 7.66 -6.54
C ILE A 89 5.28 7.07 -6.63
N LEU A 90 5.40 5.79 -6.97
CA LEU A 90 6.69 5.13 -7.13
C LEU A 90 7.49 5.74 -8.29
N TYR A 91 6.87 5.96 -9.46
CA TYR A 91 7.57 6.59 -10.58
C TYR A 91 7.97 8.04 -10.32
N LEU A 92 7.14 8.82 -9.62
CA LEU A 92 7.44 10.21 -9.27
C LEU A 92 8.53 10.35 -8.21
N SER A 93 8.83 9.29 -7.46
CA SER A 93 9.82 9.31 -6.38
C SER A 93 11.28 9.32 -6.83
N GLY A 94 11.56 9.14 -8.13
CA GLY A 94 12.92 9.06 -8.66
C GLY A 94 13.61 7.70 -8.45
N MET A 95 12.87 6.66 -8.08
CA MET A 95 13.34 5.28 -8.05
C MET A 95 13.26 4.64 -9.44
N ASP A 96 14.17 3.71 -9.73
CA ASP A 96 14.06 2.82 -10.88
C ASP A 96 13.11 1.66 -10.54
N VAL A 97 11.87 1.75 -11.02
CA VAL A 97 10.77 0.88 -10.60
C VAL A 97 10.49 -0.19 -11.66
N THR A 98 10.78 -1.45 -11.31
CA THR A 98 10.43 -2.62 -12.14
C THR A 98 9.18 -3.30 -11.58
N ILE A 99 8.10 -3.34 -12.36
CA ILE A 99 6.85 -4.01 -11.97
C ILE A 99 6.80 -5.40 -12.57
N VAL A 100 6.82 -6.40 -11.70
CA VAL A 100 6.64 -7.81 -12.04
C VAL A 100 5.20 -8.19 -11.76
N LYS A 101 4.54 -8.80 -12.75
CA LYS A 101 3.22 -9.39 -12.57
C LYS A 101 3.36 -10.86 -12.17
N ILE A 102 2.70 -11.25 -11.09
CA ILE A 102 2.65 -12.64 -10.63
C ILE A 102 1.22 -13.14 -10.77
N ASP A 103 1.04 -14.21 -11.54
CA ASP A 103 -0.28 -14.75 -11.87
C ASP A 103 -0.57 -16.09 -11.16
N CYS A 104 0.45 -16.72 -10.56
CA CYS A 104 0.32 -17.99 -9.85
C CYS A 104 1.20 -18.02 -8.60
N ASP A 105 0.78 -18.85 -7.63
CA ASP A 105 1.54 -19.11 -6.41
C ASP A 105 2.91 -19.73 -6.74
N GLY A 106 3.94 -19.25 -6.06
CA GLY A 106 5.33 -19.68 -6.21
C GLY A 106 6.09 -19.00 -7.36
N GLN A 107 5.44 -18.14 -8.16
CA GLN A 107 6.14 -17.35 -9.18
C GLN A 107 7.04 -16.27 -8.57
N ALA A 108 6.62 -15.62 -7.49
CA ALA A 108 7.41 -14.59 -6.84
C ALA A 108 8.73 -15.18 -6.33
N LYS A 109 8.68 -16.37 -5.74
CA LYS A 109 9.87 -17.09 -5.27
C LYS A 109 10.86 -17.38 -6.39
N LYS A 110 10.40 -17.98 -7.50
CA LYS A 110 11.27 -18.32 -8.64
C LYS A 110 11.90 -17.09 -9.27
N LEU A 111 11.14 -16.00 -9.38
CA LEU A 111 11.69 -14.79 -9.96
C LEU A 111 12.69 -14.13 -9.02
N LEU A 112 12.44 -14.15 -7.71
CA LEU A 112 13.38 -13.60 -6.74
C LEU A 112 14.73 -14.32 -6.75
N GLU A 113 14.73 -15.64 -6.96
CA GLU A 113 15.95 -16.44 -7.12
C GLU A 113 16.78 -16.05 -8.36
N LEU A 114 16.13 -15.50 -9.40
CA LEU A 114 16.77 -15.07 -10.65
C LEU A 114 17.11 -13.58 -10.66
N MET A 115 16.72 -12.85 -9.60
CA MET A 115 16.88 -11.42 -9.53
C MET A 115 18.19 -11.04 -8.87
N GLU A 116 18.94 -10.16 -9.51
CA GLU A 116 20.17 -9.59 -8.97
C GLU A 116 20.04 -8.07 -8.83
N ASN A 117 20.57 -7.51 -7.74
CA ASN A 117 20.74 -6.06 -7.53
C ASN A 117 19.45 -5.22 -7.42
N THR A 118 18.66 -5.44 -6.37
CA THR A 118 17.51 -4.58 -6.00
C THR A 118 17.72 -4.00 -4.60
N ASP A 119 17.43 -2.70 -4.41
CA ASP A 119 17.56 -2.02 -3.12
C ASP A 119 16.29 -2.10 -2.27
N VAL A 120 15.12 -2.25 -2.91
CA VAL A 120 13.82 -2.32 -2.24
C VAL A 120 12.91 -3.33 -2.94
N ILE A 121 12.34 -4.27 -2.19
CA ILE A 121 11.33 -5.21 -2.69
C ILE A 121 9.97 -4.72 -2.22
N ILE A 122 8.96 -4.71 -3.10
CA ILE A 122 7.63 -4.24 -2.78
C ILE A 122 6.61 -5.31 -3.15
N ALA A 123 5.84 -5.79 -2.18
CA ALA A 123 4.71 -6.68 -2.40
C ALA A 123 3.41 -5.87 -2.56
N ALA A 124 2.80 -5.91 -3.73
CA ALA A 124 1.56 -5.19 -4.04
C ALA A 124 0.41 -6.20 -4.23
N GLY A 125 -0.41 -6.38 -3.20
CA GLY A 125 -1.41 -7.45 -3.18
C GLY A 125 -2.18 -7.58 -1.87
N GLY A 126 -2.54 -8.81 -1.54
CA GLY A 126 -3.07 -9.18 -0.22
C GLY A 126 -1.99 -9.88 0.63
N ASP A 127 -2.41 -10.45 1.76
CA ASP A 127 -1.49 -11.10 2.70
C ASP A 127 -0.77 -12.32 2.07
N GLY A 128 -1.46 -13.09 1.21
CA GLY A 128 -0.84 -14.20 0.47
C GLY A 128 0.29 -13.76 -0.48
N THR A 129 0.14 -12.61 -1.14
CA THR A 129 1.21 -12.04 -1.99
C THR A 129 2.41 -11.62 -1.15
N LEU A 130 2.16 -11.03 0.01
CA LEU A 130 3.24 -10.66 0.93
C LEU A 130 3.95 -11.90 1.49
N GLN A 131 3.19 -12.92 1.87
CA GLN A 131 3.72 -14.20 2.36
C GLN A 131 4.62 -14.86 1.31
N GLU A 132 4.20 -14.87 0.05
CA GLU A 132 4.97 -15.46 -1.04
C GLU A 132 6.30 -14.71 -1.25
N VAL A 133 6.27 -13.38 -1.25
CA VAL A 133 7.48 -12.55 -1.38
C VAL A 133 8.42 -12.75 -0.19
N VAL A 134 7.91 -12.71 1.04
CA VAL A 134 8.73 -12.94 2.25
C VAL A 134 9.33 -14.34 2.25
N THR A 135 8.56 -15.36 1.86
CA THR A 135 9.04 -16.74 1.74
C THR A 135 10.08 -16.87 0.62
N GLY A 136 9.94 -16.12 -0.47
CA GLY A 136 10.93 -16.05 -1.53
C GLY A 136 12.25 -15.44 -1.05
N VAL A 137 12.17 -14.32 -0.31
CA VAL A 137 13.35 -13.64 0.27
C VAL A 137 14.09 -14.57 1.24
N LEU A 138 13.36 -15.29 2.07
CA LEU A 138 13.92 -16.31 2.98
C LEU A 138 14.43 -17.55 2.26
N GLY A 139 13.82 -17.94 1.15
CA GLY A 139 14.20 -19.16 0.44
C GLY A 139 15.43 -19.02 -0.45
N CYS A 140 16.01 -17.82 -0.54
CA CYS A 140 17.10 -17.52 -1.46
C CYS A 140 18.45 -18.04 -0.92
N ILE A 141 19.30 -18.54 -1.82
CA ILE A 141 20.58 -19.18 -1.48
C ILE A 141 21.52 -18.20 -0.75
N ASP A 142 21.45 -16.92 -1.11
CA ASP A 142 22.18 -15.82 -0.46
C ASP A 142 21.32 -15.11 0.60
N GLU A 143 20.76 -15.86 1.55
CA GLU A 143 19.89 -15.36 2.64
C GLU A 143 20.46 -14.09 3.32
N ALA A 144 21.78 -14.06 3.57
CA ALA A 144 22.43 -12.97 4.30
C ALA A 144 22.44 -11.62 3.54
N ALA A 145 22.35 -11.65 2.21
CA ALA A 145 22.28 -10.46 1.38
C ALA A 145 20.83 -9.96 1.27
N PHE A 146 19.89 -10.88 1.04
CA PHE A 146 18.48 -10.56 0.85
C PHE A 146 17.74 -10.20 2.15
N SER A 147 18.15 -10.75 3.30
CA SER A 147 17.58 -10.42 4.61
C SER A 147 17.77 -8.94 4.99
N LYS A 148 18.75 -8.25 4.38
CA LYS A 148 19.02 -6.82 4.60
C LYS A 148 18.18 -5.90 3.71
N ILE A 149 17.56 -6.42 2.65
CA ILE A 149 16.77 -5.64 1.71
C ILE A 149 15.39 -5.36 2.33
N PRO A 150 14.95 -4.10 2.44
CA PRO A 150 13.65 -3.78 2.98
C PRO A 150 12.51 -4.26 2.07
N VAL A 151 11.44 -4.75 2.72
CA VAL A 151 10.23 -5.23 2.03
C VAL A 151 9.07 -4.28 2.32
N GLY A 152 8.65 -3.53 1.30
CA GLY A 152 7.45 -2.70 1.32
C GLY A 152 6.18 -3.52 1.05
N PHE A 153 5.07 -3.13 1.66
CA PHE A 153 3.77 -3.75 1.41
C PHE A 153 2.75 -2.69 0.97
N ILE A 154 2.10 -2.94 -0.16
CA ILE A 154 1.02 -2.12 -0.70
C ILE A 154 -0.29 -2.94 -0.64
N PRO A 155 -1.21 -2.61 0.28
CA PRO A 155 -2.44 -3.36 0.48
C PRO A 155 -3.44 -3.06 -0.65
N LEU A 156 -3.52 -3.96 -1.63
CA LEU A 156 -4.49 -3.90 -2.72
C LEU A 156 -5.74 -4.77 -2.44
N GLY A 157 -5.67 -5.62 -1.41
CA GLY A 157 -6.76 -6.46 -0.90
C GLY A 157 -8.02 -5.70 -0.44
N GLU A 158 -9.13 -6.41 -0.27
CA GLU A 158 -10.39 -5.84 0.28
C GLU A 158 -10.33 -5.80 1.81
N THR A 159 -9.77 -6.84 2.42
CA THR A 159 -9.43 -6.96 3.83
C THR A 159 -8.02 -7.54 3.91
N SER A 160 -7.09 -6.86 4.57
CA SER A 160 -5.76 -7.41 4.89
C SER A 160 -5.56 -7.28 6.39
N SER A 161 -5.28 -8.40 7.06
CA SER A 161 -5.09 -8.42 8.50
C SER A 161 -3.84 -7.62 8.91
N LEU A 162 -2.79 -7.70 8.09
CA LEU A 162 -1.55 -6.96 8.26
C LEU A 162 -1.72 -5.45 8.05
N SER A 163 -2.60 -5.05 7.14
CA SER A 163 -2.86 -3.64 6.84
C SER A 163 -3.37 -2.84 8.05
N HIS A 164 -4.20 -3.46 8.90
CA HIS A 164 -4.72 -2.84 10.12
C HIS A 164 -3.66 -2.66 11.20
N THR A 165 -2.61 -3.48 11.16
CA THR A 165 -1.52 -3.44 12.15
C THR A 165 -0.45 -2.43 11.73
N LEU A 166 -0.12 -2.41 10.44
CA LEU A 166 0.94 -1.59 9.84
C LEU A 166 0.53 -0.14 9.56
N PHE A 167 -0.73 0.10 9.27
CA PHE A 167 -1.21 1.42 8.87
C PHE A 167 -2.35 1.88 9.76
N ALA A 168 -2.52 3.21 9.88
CA ALA A 168 -3.69 3.76 10.55
C ALA A 168 -5.00 3.31 9.86
N LYS A 169 -6.06 3.10 10.67
CA LYS A 169 -7.40 2.84 10.12
C LYS A 169 -7.81 4.03 9.25
N SER A 170 -7.94 3.76 7.96
CA SER A 170 -8.40 4.71 6.96
C SER A 170 -9.82 4.38 6.55
N GLY A 171 -10.68 5.39 6.45
CA GLY A 171 -12.04 5.24 5.90
C GLY A 171 -12.06 5.10 4.37
N ASN A 172 -10.96 5.41 3.67
CA ASN A 172 -10.88 5.37 2.21
C ASN A 172 -9.74 4.45 1.73
N LYS A 173 -10.09 3.46 0.90
CA LYS A 173 -9.13 2.53 0.30
C LYS A 173 -8.03 3.23 -0.50
N VAL A 174 -8.34 4.33 -1.19
CA VAL A 174 -7.34 5.08 -1.97
C VAL A 174 -6.32 5.71 -1.03
N GLN A 175 -6.77 6.37 0.03
CA GLN A 175 -5.90 6.96 1.04
C GLN A 175 -4.98 5.91 1.65
N HIS A 176 -5.53 4.73 1.96
CA HIS A 176 -4.73 3.65 2.54
C HIS A 176 -3.63 3.18 1.60
N ILE A 177 -3.92 3.03 0.30
CA ILE A 177 -2.92 2.66 -0.72
C ILE A 177 -1.90 3.77 -0.92
N THR A 178 -2.32 5.04 -0.98
CA THR A 178 -1.42 6.17 -1.21
C THR A 178 -0.50 6.37 -0.02
N ASP A 179 -1.01 6.29 1.21
CA ASP A 179 -0.23 6.41 2.43
C ASP A 179 0.75 5.23 2.54
N ALA A 180 0.28 4.01 2.21
CA ALA A 180 1.06 2.79 2.13
C ALA A 180 2.11 2.77 1.00
N THR A 181 2.02 3.64 0.01
CA THR A 181 3.06 3.78 -1.02
C THR A 181 3.99 4.93 -0.69
N LEU A 182 3.42 6.03 -0.23
CA LEU A 182 4.11 7.28 -0.01
C LEU A 182 5.23 7.09 0.97
N ALA A 183 4.98 6.47 2.12
CA ALA A 183 6.09 6.40 3.03
C ALA A 183 7.12 5.32 2.68
N ILE A 184 6.87 4.38 1.73
CA ILE A 184 7.92 3.53 1.12
C ILE A 184 8.96 4.48 0.53
N VAL A 185 8.47 5.49 -0.19
CA VAL A 185 9.31 6.57 -0.72
C VAL A 185 10.02 7.32 0.41
N LYS A 186 9.35 7.60 1.54
CA LYS A 186 9.97 8.25 2.71
C LYS A 186 10.97 7.36 3.46
N GLY A 187 11.01 6.05 3.21
CA GLY A 187 11.84 5.10 3.95
C GLY A 187 11.45 4.91 5.41
N GLN A 188 10.19 5.11 5.81
CA GLN A 188 9.72 4.90 7.20
C GLN A 188 9.51 3.41 7.56
N PHE A 189 10.51 2.76 8.14
CA PHE A 189 10.42 1.33 8.43
C PHE A 189 9.97 0.99 9.85
N HIS A 190 9.33 -0.17 9.95
CA HIS A 190 9.07 -0.92 11.17
C HIS A 190 9.76 -2.27 11.06
N LEU A 191 10.64 -2.55 12.01
CA LEU A 191 11.30 -3.85 12.11
C LEU A 191 10.28 -4.87 12.66
N MET A 192 10.01 -5.93 11.90
CA MET A 192 9.24 -7.07 12.36
C MET A 192 10.12 -8.32 12.35
N SER A 193 10.17 -9.01 13.48
CA SER A 193 10.80 -10.33 13.56
C SER A 193 9.91 -11.35 12.86
N CYS A 194 10.48 -12.16 11.97
CA CYS A 194 9.81 -13.33 11.41
C CYS A 194 10.68 -14.57 11.69
N ARG A 195 10.12 -15.51 12.46
CA ARG A 195 10.64 -16.86 12.78
C ARG A 195 12.14 -16.92 13.16
N SER A 196 12.41 -16.94 14.46
CA SER A 196 13.66 -17.33 15.16
C SER A 196 15.05 -16.91 14.66
N ARG A 197 15.24 -16.10 13.60
CA ARG A 197 16.56 -15.50 13.30
C ARG A 197 16.62 -14.39 12.24
N GLN A 198 15.52 -13.85 11.72
CA GLN A 198 15.60 -12.75 10.73
C GLN A 198 14.62 -11.59 11.00
N ILE A 199 15.16 -10.38 10.86
CA ILE A 199 14.46 -9.11 11.06
C ILE A 199 14.06 -8.59 9.68
N PHE A 200 12.76 -8.51 9.41
CA PHE A 200 12.24 -7.90 8.19
C PHE A 200 11.94 -6.43 8.45
N VAL A 201 12.37 -5.59 7.51
CA VAL A 201 12.09 -4.15 7.53
C VAL A 201 10.80 -3.93 6.74
N PHE A 202 9.67 -3.85 7.45
CA PHE A 202 8.38 -3.57 6.83
C PHE A 202 8.08 -2.09 6.78
N TRP A 203 7.39 -1.68 5.74
CA TRP A 203 7.12 -0.27 5.53
C TRP A 203 5.73 0.14 6.08
N ALA A 204 5.68 1.10 7.03
CA ALA A 204 4.45 1.42 7.77
C ALA A 204 4.30 2.91 8.11
N SER A 205 3.13 3.48 7.81
CA SER A 205 2.73 4.84 8.17
C SER A 205 1.82 4.82 9.40
N LYS A 206 2.37 5.15 10.58
CA LYS A 206 1.60 5.63 11.73
C LYS A 206 2.04 7.06 12.04
N ASN A 207 1.05 7.94 12.21
CA ASN A 207 1.27 9.36 12.45
C ASN A 207 2.21 9.57 13.66
N GLN A 208 3.36 10.18 13.39
CA GLN A 208 4.53 10.25 14.26
C GLN A 208 4.53 11.57 15.04
N SER A 209 3.47 11.84 15.81
CA SER A 209 3.27 13.13 16.50
C SER A 209 3.16 13.02 18.03
N SER A 210 3.67 11.97 18.67
CA SER A 210 3.78 11.88 20.13
C SER A 210 5.24 11.70 20.60
N PRO A 211 5.81 12.68 21.36
CA PRO A 211 7.21 12.66 21.77
C PRO A 211 7.55 11.56 22.79
N LEU A 212 6.55 10.94 23.43
CA LEU A 212 6.75 9.79 24.34
C LEU A 212 7.13 8.49 23.60
N PHE A 213 6.91 8.42 22.28
CA PHE A 213 7.10 7.18 21.53
C PHE A 213 8.56 6.91 21.14
N GLN A 214 9.42 7.93 21.07
CA GLN A 214 10.84 7.75 20.72
C GLN A 214 11.68 7.09 21.82
N GLN A 215 11.24 7.15 23.08
CA GLN A 215 12.02 6.65 24.23
C GLN A 215 11.75 5.17 24.54
N SER A 216 10.60 4.60 24.14
CA SER A 216 10.25 3.20 24.44
C SER A 216 10.85 2.18 23.47
N TYR A 217 11.22 2.56 22.24
CA TYR A 217 11.80 1.63 21.25
C TYR A 217 13.30 1.34 21.47
N GLY A 218 13.93 2.03 22.42
CA GLY A 218 15.30 1.71 22.85
C GLY A 218 15.40 0.49 23.76
N VAL A 219 14.29 -0.06 24.29
CA VAL A 219 14.35 -1.11 25.34
C VAL A 219 13.28 -2.21 25.24
N ALA A 220 12.24 -2.10 24.42
CA ALA A 220 11.17 -3.12 24.39
C ALA A 220 11.45 -4.29 23.42
N SER A 221 12.41 -5.14 23.76
CA SER A 221 12.36 -6.56 23.38
C SER A 221 11.30 -7.25 24.26
N ASP A 222 10.61 -8.23 23.69
CA ASP A 222 9.87 -9.27 24.42
C ASP A 222 8.46 -8.91 24.93
N SER A 223 7.47 -8.97 24.03
CA SER A 223 6.13 -9.57 24.29
C SER A 223 5.14 -9.28 23.15
N LEU A 224 5.02 -8.03 22.70
CA LEU A 224 4.06 -7.63 21.65
C LEU A 224 4.41 -8.18 20.25
N SER A 225 5.71 -8.28 19.94
CA SER A 225 6.20 -8.87 18.68
C SER A 225 5.90 -10.36 18.57
N LEU A 226 5.84 -11.08 19.70
CA LEU A 226 5.49 -12.51 19.73
C LEU A 226 4.01 -12.75 19.42
N TYR A 227 3.11 -11.87 19.89
CA TYR A 227 1.69 -11.92 19.55
C TYR A 227 1.43 -11.63 18.06
N LEU A 228 2.22 -10.74 17.46
CA LEU A 228 2.17 -10.47 16.02
C LEU A 228 2.53 -11.73 15.21
N ILE A 229 3.59 -12.44 15.61
CA ILE A 229 4.01 -13.68 14.94
C ILE A 229 3.00 -14.79 15.18
N HIS A 230 2.44 -14.93 16.38
CA HIS A 230 1.41 -15.93 16.67
C HIS A 230 0.08 -15.63 15.95
N GLY A 231 -0.29 -14.36 15.77
CA GLY A 231 -1.47 -13.95 15.00
C GLY A 231 -1.30 -14.20 13.50
N ILE A 232 -0.12 -13.88 12.97
CA ILE A 232 0.30 -14.23 11.61
C ILE A 232 0.26 -15.76 11.43
N TYR A 233 0.74 -16.54 12.41
CA TYR A 233 0.71 -18.00 12.33
C TYR A 233 -0.69 -18.61 12.43
N ARG A 234 -1.62 -18.02 13.20
CA ARG A 234 -2.99 -18.53 13.38
C ARG A 234 -3.89 -18.32 12.15
N GLU A 235 -3.54 -17.37 11.29
CA GLU A 235 -4.19 -17.17 9.98
C GLU A 235 -3.49 -17.95 8.84
N ILE A 236 -2.35 -18.59 9.10
CA ILE A 236 -1.47 -19.21 8.08
C ILE A 236 -1.55 -20.75 8.02
N SER A 237 -2.28 -21.43 8.91
CA SER A 237 -2.53 -22.88 8.80
C SER A 237 -4.04 -23.20 8.83
N PRO A 238 -4.53 -24.16 8.02
CA PRO A 238 -5.87 -24.72 8.21
C PRO A 238 -5.99 -25.44 9.57
#